data_AF-A0A3B9A952-F1
#
_entry.id   AF-A0A3B9A952-F1
#
_cell.length_a   1.000
_cell.length_b   1.000
_cell.length_c   1.000
_cell.angle_alpha   90.00
_cell.angle_beta   90.00
_cell.angle_gamma   90.00
#
_symmetry.space_group_name_H-M   'P 1'
#
loop_
_entity.id
_entity.type
_entity.pdbx_description
1 polymer ?
#
loop_
_entity_poly.entity_id
_entity_poly.type
_entity_poly.pdbx_seq_one_letter_code
_entity_poly.pdbx_strand_id
1 'polypeptide(L)' 'DADRVVPLMPEVKHDLPAGARRLVQKADGISATIVNGVVLMRDGEHTGAYPGKLLRGPLAKSGATALAS' A
#
# COMPACT_ATOMS: atom_id res chain seq x y z
N ASP A 1 2.97 -19.97 -8.37
CA ASP A 1 1.83 -20.67 -8.98
C ASP A 1 0.74 -19.65 -9.15
N ALA A 2 0.55 -19.12 -10.36
CA ALA A 2 -0.39 -18.04 -10.62
C ALA A 2 -1.84 -18.49 -10.42
N ASP A 3 -2.10 -19.79 -10.63
CA ASP A 3 -3.45 -20.38 -10.53
C ASP A 3 -3.98 -20.42 -9.10
N ARG A 4 -3.13 -20.17 -8.10
CA ARG A 4 -3.52 -20.04 -6.69
C ARG A 4 -4.01 -18.65 -6.31
N VAL A 5 -3.86 -17.66 -7.18
CA VAL A 5 -4.26 -16.29 -6.86
C VAL A 5 -5.77 -16.16 -6.99
N VAL A 6 -6.45 -16.03 -5.86
CA VAL A 6 -7.91 -15.99 -5.78
C VAL A 6 -8.38 -14.91 -4.80
N PRO A 7 -9.60 -14.36 -4.97
CA PRO A 7 -10.18 -13.47 -3.97
C PRO A 7 -10.64 -14.23 -2.73
N LEU A 8 -10.46 -13.64 -1.55
CA LEU A 8 -11.08 -14.09 -0.31
C LEU A 8 -12.51 -13.54 -0.18
N MET A 9 -13.28 -14.08 0.77
CA MET A 9 -14.59 -13.56 1.11
C MET A 9 -14.48 -12.08 1.54
N PRO A 10 -15.32 -11.19 1.00
CA PRO A 10 -15.25 -9.78 1.35
C PRO A 10 -15.78 -9.52 2.77
N GLU A 11 -15.18 -8.53 3.44
CA GLU A 11 -15.56 -8.08 4.78
C GLU A 11 -16.07 -6.64 4.72
N VAL A 12 -17.10 -6.33 5.51
CA VAL A 12 -17.59 -4.95 5.69
C VAL A 12 -16.89 -4.34 6.91
N LYS A 13 -16.09 -3.30 6.70
CA LYS A 13 -15.46 -2.50 7.76
C LYS A 13 -16.18 -1.17 7.94
N HIS A 14 -16.17 -0.66 9.17
CA HIS A 14 -16.77 0.61 9.57
C HIS A 14 -15.69 1.57 10.10
N ASP A 15 -14.61 1.71 9.33
CA ASP A 15 -13.38 2.40 9.74
C ASP A 15 -13.14 3.72 9.00
N LEU A 16 -14.14 4.20 8.24
CA LEU A 16 -14.08 5.47 7.53
C LEU A 16 -14.74 6.60 8.34
N PRO A 17 -14.42 7.87 8.03
CA PRO A 17 -15.04 9.04 8.66
C PRO A 17 -16.58 8.98 8.60
N ALA A 18 -17.22 9.56 9.62
CA ALA A 18 -18.68 9.54 9.78
C ALA A 18 -19.32 8.14 9.83
N GLY A 19 -18.55 7.10 10.16
CA GLY A 19 -19.05 5.72 10.27
C GLY A 19 -19.36 5.08 8.90
N ALA A 20 -18.85 5.65 7.82
CA ALA A 20 -19.05 5.10 6.48
C ALA A 20 -18.47 3.67 6.38
N ARG A 21 -19.11 2.87 5.51
CA ARG A 21 -18.74 1.47 5.29
C ARG A 21 -17.72 1.34 4.18
N ARG A 22 -16.75 0.45 4.36
CA ARG A 22 -15.79 0.02 3.35
C ARG A 22 -15.89 -1.48 3.15
N LEU A 23 -16.09 -1.92 1.91
CA LEU A 23 -15.97 -3.32 1.54
C LEU A 23 -14.49 -3.63 1.29
N VAL A 24 -13.91 -4.54 2.07
CA VAL A 24 -12.51 -4.96 1.94
C VAL A 24 -12.50 -6.38 1.40
N GLN A 25 -11.80 -6.58 0.28
CA GLN A 25 -11.58 -7.89 -0.30
C GLN A 25 -10.08 -8.14 -0.43
N LYS A 26 -9.57 -9.08 0.37
CA LYS A 26 -8.18 -9.54 0.29
C LYS A 26 -8.04 -10.61 -0.81
N ALA A 27 -6.80 -10.91 -1.19
CA ALA A 27 -6.46 -12.03 -2.06
C ALA A 27 -5.66 -13.08 -1.30
N ASP A 28 -5.85 -14.34 -1.68
CA ASP A 28 -4.97 -15.46 -1.31
C ASP A 28 -4.03 -15.78 -2.49
N GLY A 29 -2.95 -16.51 -2.24
CA GLY A 29 -1.98 -16.93 -3.26
C GLY A 29 -0.85 -15.93 -3.54
N ILE A 30 -0.86 -14.74 -2.93
CA ILE A 30 0.27 -13.78 -2.96
C ILE A 30 1.17 -14.02 -1.75
N SER A 31 2.34 -14.63 -1.95
CA SER A 31 3.24 -14.94 -0.82
C SER A 31 3.86 -13.69 -0.18
N ALA A 32 4.25 -12.69 -0.96
CA ALA A 32 4.76 -11.43 -0.41
C ALA A 32 4.57 -10.23 -1.33
N THR A 33 4.47 -9.07 -0.68
CA THR A 33 4.67 -7.77 -1.32
C THR A 33 5.94 -7.16 -0.76
N ILE A 34 6.87 -6.77 -1.65
CA ILE A 34 8.18 -6.21 -1.28
C ILE A 34 8.24 -4.76 -1.74
N VAL A 35 8.66 -3.87 -0.85
CA VAL A 35 8.83 -2.44 -1.13
C VAL A 35 10.21 -2.03 -0.65
N ASN A 36 11.02 -1.44 -1.53
CA ASN A 36 12.39 -0.99 -1.24
C ASN A 36 13.28 -2.08 -0.58
N GLY A 37 13.12 -3.33 -1.03
CA GLY A 37 13.87 -4.49 -0.51
C GLY A 37 13.34 -5.09 0.78
N VAL A 38 12.25 -4.55 1.35
CA VAL A 38 11.66 -5.01 2.62
C VAL A 38 10.32 -5.68 2.35
N VAL A 39 10.06 -6.82 3.01
CA VAL A 39 8.76 -7.50 2.97
C VAL A 39 7.73 -6.68 3.73
N LEU A 40 6.80 -6.06 3.00
CA LEU A 40 5.70 -5.26 3.53
C LEU A 40 4.51 -6.13 3.95
N MET A 41 4.17 -7.10 3.09
CA MET A 41 3.12 -8.08 3.32
C MET A 41 3.71 -9.47 3.20
N ARG A 42 3.31 -10.40 4.06
CA ARG A 42 3.63 -11.83 4.00
C ARG A 42 2.35 -12.61 4.21
N ASP A 43 2.01 -13.48 3.26
CA ASP A 43 0.85 -14.39 3.34
C ASP A 43 -0.45 -13.68 3.77
N GLY A 44 -0.73 -12.52 3.14
CA GLY A 44 -1.95 -11.74 3.37
C GLY A 44 -1.93 -10.79 4.58
N GLU A 45 -0.85 -10.79 5.36
CA GLU A 45 -0.70 -9.99 6.58
C GLU A 45 0.41 -8.94 6.48
N HIS A 46 0.17 -7.77 7.08
CA HIS A 46 1.13 -6.67 7.12
C HIS A 46 2.22 -6.95 8.15
N THR A 47 3.50 -6.79 7.77
CA THR A 47 4.63 -7.11 8.65
C THR A 47 4.90 -6.05 9.72
N GLY A 48 4.26 -4.89 9.62
CA GLY A 48 4.53 -3.71 10.45
C GLY A 48 5.65 -2.82 9.89
N ALA A 49 6.29 -3.23 8.80
CA ALA A 49 7.28 -2.40 8.13
C ALA A 49 6.62 -1.23 7.38
N TYR A 50 7.23 -0.04 7.42
CA TYR A 50 6.80 1.14 6.66
C TYR A 50 7.91 1.61 5.70
N PRO A 51 8.34 0.77 4.73
CA PRO A 51 9.51 1.04 3.89
C PRO A 51 9.25 2.05 2.75
N GLY A 52 8.10 2.72 2.73
CA GLY A 52 7.72 3.67 1.69
C GLY A 52 8.66 4.88 1.63
N LYS A 53 8.91 5.38 0.42
CA LYS A 53 9.68 6.62 0.19
C LYS A 53 8.93 7.51 -0.78
N LEU A 54 8.96 8.81 -0.54
CA LEU A 54 8.43 9.79 -1.49
C LEU A 54 9.30 9.80 -2.73
N LEU A 55 8.75 9.33 -3.85
CA LEU A 55 9.37 9.47 -5.16
C LEU A 55 9.05 10.87 -5.70
N ARG A 56 10.10 11.64 -6.02
CA ARG A 56 9.96 12.98 -6.60
C ARG A 56 10.35 12.93 -8.07
N GLY A 57 9.44 13.34 -8.94
CA GLY A 57 9.73 13.54 -10.35
C GLY A 57 10.71 14.70 -10.58
N PRO A 58 11.31 14.81 -11.77
CA PRO A 58 12.29 15.86 -12.09
C PRO A 58 11.80 17.29 -11.80
N LEU A 59 10.51 17.56 -12.02
CA LEU A 59 9.88 18.88 -11.80
C LEU A 59 9.62 19.22 -10.33
N ALA A 60 9.80 18.28 -9.39
CA ALA A 60 9.63 18.57 -7.96
C ALA A 60 10.88 19.26 -7.35
N LYS A 61 12.03 19.25 -8.04
CA LYS A 61 13.27 19.90 -7.57
C LYS A 61 13.28 21.42 -7.82
N SER A 62 12.47 21.93 -8.73
CA SER A 62 12.51 23.34 -9.17
C SER A 62 11.80 24.34 -8.24
N GLY A 63 11.09 23.88 -7.21
CA GLY A 63 10.37 24.77 -6.28
C GLY A 63 11.21 25.32 -5.12
N ALA A 64 12.42 24.81 -4.88
CA ALA A 64 13.22 25.18 -3.70
C ALA A 64 14.16 26.39 -3.93
N THR A 65 14.43 26.78 -5.18
CA THR A 65 15.38 27.87 -5.50
C THR A 65 14.69 29.25 -5.64
N ALA A 66 13.35 29.32 -5.61
CA ALA A 66 12.62 30.56 -5.92
C ALA A 66 12.24 31.43 -4.70
N LEU A 67 12.67 31.07 -3.48
CA LEU A 67 12.34 31.81 -2.24
C LEU A 67 13.58 32.42 -1.55
N ALA A 68 14.73 32.42 -2.21
CA ALA A 68 15.97 33.04 -1.72
C ALA A 68 16.50 34.04 -2.76
N SER A 69 15.71 35.10 -3.01
CA SER A 69 16.12 36.34 -3.68
C SER A 69 15.34 37.51 -3.11
#